data_AF-A0AAF0PXC9-F1
#
_entry.id   AF-A0AAF0PXC9-F1
#
_cell.length_a   1.000
_cell.length_b   1.000
_cell.length_c   1.000
_cell.angle_alpha   90.00
_cell.angle_beta   90.00
_cell.angle_gamma   90.00
#
_symmetry.space_group_name_H-M   'P 1'
#
loop_
_entity.id
_entity.type
_entity.pdbx_description
1 polymer ?
#
loop_
_entity_poly.entity_id
_entity_poly.type
_entity_poly.pdbx_seq_one_letter_code
_entity_poly.pdbx_strand_id
1 'polypeptide(L)'
;METILTANMGRVIPKISSSLSSSSSSSLADGDTAMKVEPPLLRRTGNYQPPIWDFQFIQSLHNPYVGDKYMNRFNDLKEEMKNNLMLMVELDVKLELIDNLERLGVSYHFKDEIMQILKSIHDQISSTDNSLYSTALKFRLLRQHGFHILSLSKFLVYTYLKHVDFY
;
A
#
# COMPACT_ATOMS: atom_id res chain seq x y z
N MET A 1 -30.42 -42.93 13.38
CA MET A 1 -31.14 -42.19 12.33
C MET A 1 -30.42 -40.86 12.18
N GLU A 2 -29.50 -40.83 11.21
CA GLU A 2 -28.68 -39.67 10.85
C GLU A 2 -29.51 -38.60 10.13
N THR A 3 -29.01 -37.37 10.06
CA THR A 3 -29.04 -36.64 8.78
C THR A 3 -27.95 -35.57 8.72
N ILE A 4 -27.10 -35.73 7.71
CA ILE A 4 -25.95 -34.91 7.34
C ILE A 4 -26.45 -33.71 6.54
N LEU A 5 -26.04 -32.49 6.92
CA LEU A 5 -26.29 -31.27 6.15
C LEU A 5 -25.39 -31.28 4.90
N THR A 6 -25.99 -31.47 3.74
CA THR A 6 -25.34 -31.31 2.43
C THR A 6 -25.50 -29.87 1.96
N ALA A 7 -24.39 -29.15 1.87
CA ALA A 7 -24.31 -27.85 1.22
C ALA A 7 -24.37 -28.06 -0.30
N ASN A 8 -25.48 -27.65 -0.91
CA ASN A 8 -25.64 -27.62 -2.36
C ASN A 8 -26.22 -26.25 -2.74
N MET A 9 -25.36 -25.30 -3.07
CA MET A 9 -25.77 -24.03 -3.66
C MET A 9 -25.09 -23.88 -5.02
N GLY A 10 -25.56 -24.70 -5.96
CA GLY A 10 -25.32 -24.48 -7.38
C GLY A 10 -25.80 -23.08 -7.75
N ARG A 11 -24.90 -22.26 -8.27
CA ARG A 11 -25.18 -20.91 -8.77
C ARG A 11 -26.08 -21.03 -10.01
N VAL A 12 -27.39 -20.88 -9.83
CA VAL A 12 -28.35 -20.72 -10.92
C VAL A 12 -28.27 -19.27 -11.39
N ILE A 13 -27.69 -19.05 -12.56
CA ILE A 13 -27.69 -17.74 -13.24
C ILE A 13 -29.06 -17.58 -13.92
N PRO A 14 -29.85 -16.53 -13.64
CA PRO A 14 -31.05 -16.26 -14.41
C PRO A 14 -30.66 -15.77 -15.81
N LYS A 15 -31.09 -16.48 -16.86
CA LYS A 15 -31.07 -15.97 -18.24
C LYS A 15 -32.11 -14.87 -18.36
N ILE A 16 -31.68 -13.60 -18.41
CA ILE A 16 -32.56 -12.50 -18.80
C ILE A 16 -32.66 -12.52 -20.33
N SER A 17 -33.75 -13.09 -20.84
CA SER A 17 -34.13 -12.98 -22.26
C SER A 17 -34.76 -11.61 -22.51
N SER A 18 -34.03 -10.69 -23.15
CA SER A 18 -34.60 -9.46 -23.69
C SER A 18 -35.08 -9.70 -25.13
N SER A 19 -36.34 -10.08 -25.30
CA SER A 19 -37.02 -10.05 -26.60
C SER A 19 -37.49 -8.62 -26.89
N LEU A 20 -36.78 -7.91 -27.76
CA LEU A 20 -37.30 -6.72 -28.44
C LEU A 20 -37.78 -7.17 -29.83
N SER A 21 -39.07 -7.44 -29.95
CA SER A 21 -39.72 -7.65 -31.25
C SER A 21 -39.96 -6.30 -31.92
N SER A 22 -39.22 -6.00 -32.98
CA SER A 22 -39.52 -4.89 -33.88
C SER A 22 -40.47 -5.36 -34.98
N SER A 23 -41.76 -5.08 -34.81
CA SER A 23 -42.75 -5.23 -35.87
C SER A 23 -42.56 -4.10 -36.89
N SER A 24 -42.19 -4.43 -38.13
CA SER A 24 -42.23 -3.49 -39.25
C SER A 24 -43.56 -3.67 -39.99
N SER A 25 -44.38 -2.63 -40.05
CA SER A 25 -45.54 -2.56 -40.94
C SER A 25 -45.42 -1.33 -41.85
N SER A 26 -45.66 -1.57 -43.14
CA SER A 26 -45.58 -0.63 -44.26
C SER A 26 -46.84 0.21 -44.44
N SER A 27 -46.73 1.45 -44.89
CA SER A 27 -47.57 2.01 -45.98
C SER A 27 -47.05 3.37 -46.48
N LEU A 28 -47.47 3.71 -47.70
CA LEU A 28 -46.88 4.65 -48.66
C LEU A 28 -47.25 6.13 -48.45
N ALA A 29 -46.25 6.98 -48.75
CA ALA A 29 -46.19 8.37 -49.24
C ALA A 29 -47.40 9.31 -49.14
N ASP A 30 -47.18 10.53 -48.58
CA ASP A 30 -47.12 11.75 -49.41
C ASP A 30 -46.36 12.88 -48.69
N GLY A 31 -45.81 13.83 -49.45
CA GLY A 31 -44.64 14.64 -49.09
C GLY A 31 -44.82 15.76 -48.06
N ASP A 32 -43.72 16.07 -47.36
CA ASP A 32 -43.39 17.42 -46.88
C ASP A 32 -41.89 17.54 -46.56
N THR A 33 -41.38 18.77 -46.68
CA THR A 33 -40.01 19.26 -46.52
C THR A 33 -39.12 18.43 -45.57
N ALA A 34 -38.17 17.67 -46.12
CA ALA A 34 -37.22 16.87 -45.35
C ALA A 34 -36.22 17.75 -44.59
N MET A 35 -36.59 18.21 -43.40
CA MET A 35 -35.59 18.55 -42.38
C MET A 35 -34.79 17.29 -42.11
N LYS A 36 -33.50 17.31 -42.48
CA LYS A 36 -32.55 16.26 -42.14
C LYS A 36 -32.37 16.25 -40.62
N VAL A 37 -33.24 15.52 -39.93
CA VAL A 37 -33.10 15.21 -38.52
C VAL A 37 -31.84 14.36 -38.41
N GLU A 38 -30.74 14.96 -37.95
CA GLU A 38 -29.56 14.18 -37.60
C GLU A 38 -29.98 13.12 -36.58
N PRO A 39 -29.67 11.83 -36.81
CA PRO A 39 -30.00 10.80 -35.85
C PRO A 39 -29.34 11.17 -34.51
N PRO A 40 -30.01 10.93 -33.36
CA PRO A 40 -29.43 11.21 -32.06
C PRO A 40 -28.03 10.60 -32.01
N LEU A 41 -27.01 11.41 -31.68
CA LEU A 41 -25.64 10.94 -31.57
C LEU A 41 -25.60 9.73 -30.63
N LEU A 42 -25.51 8.53 -31.19
CA LEU A 42 -25.56 7.29 -30.43
C LEU A 42 -24.25 7.16 -29.66
N ARG A 43 -24.31 7.38 -28.34
CA ARG A 43 -23.15 7.24 -27.47
C ARG A 43 -22.71 5.78 -27.41
N ARG A 44 -21.43 5.52 -27.71
CA ARG A 44 -20.82 4.20 -27.52
C ARG A 44 -20.81 3.80 -26.04
N THR A 45 -21.15 2.54 -25.75
CA THR A 45 -21.06 1.97 -24.40
C THR A 45 -19.61 1.63 -24.08
N GLY A 46 -19.20 1.80 -22.82
CA GLY A 46 -17.84 1.48 -22.36
C GLY A 46 -17.59 0.01 -22.02
N ASN A 47 -18.66 -0.81 -21.92
CA ASN A 47 -18.60 -2.23 -21.54
C ASN A 47 -17.78 -2.51 -20.26
N TYR A 48 -17.87 -1.61 -19.28
CA TYR A 48 -17.22 -1.79 -17.98
C TYR A 48 -17.84 -2.95 -17.22
N GLN A 49 -16.99 -3.69 -16.51
CA GLN A 49 -17.42 -4.73 -15.60
C GLN A 49 -18.04 -4.11 -14.34
N PRO A 50 -19.00 -4.79 -13.71
CA PRO A 50 -19.55 -4.34 -12.43
C PRO A 50 -18.45 -4.31 -11.35
N PRO A 51 -18.65 -3.51 -10.28
CA PRO A 51 -17.73 -3.47 -9.15
C PRO A 51 -17.56 -4.85 -8.51
N ILE A 52 -16.33 -5.15 -8.09
CA ILE A 52 -15.97 -6.41 -7.42
C ILE A 52 -16.71 -6.57 -6.10
N TRP A 53 -16.92 -5.46 -5.40
CA TRP A 53 -17.61 -5.41 -4.12
C TRP A 53 -19.02 -4.89 -4.31
N ASP A 54 -20.01 -5.68 -3.91
CA ASP A 54 -21.40 -5.23 -3.90
C ASP A 54 -21.67 -4.32 -2.70
N PHE A 55 -22.78 -3.58 -2.78
CA PHE A 55 -23.15 -2.62 -1.76
C PHE A 55 -23.46 -3.29 -0.40
N GLN A 56 -24.05 -4.48 -0.41
CA GLN A 56 -24.43 -5.20 0.80
C GLN A 56 -23.19 -5.66 1.57
N PHE A 57 -22.17 -6.15 0.87
CA PHE A 57 -20.88 -6.51 1.43
C PHE A 57 -20.22 -5.30 2.08
N ILE A 58 -20.13 -4.16 1.37
CA ILE A 58 -19.55 -2.93 1.91
C ILE A 58 -20.30 -2.49 3.18
N GLN A 59 -21.64 -2.58 3.18
CA GLN A 59 -22.45 -2.21 4.33
C GLN A 59 -22.32 -3.20 5.50
N SER A 60 -21.98 -4.47 5.23
CA SER A 60 -21.75 -5.49 6.25
C SER A 60 -20.39 -5.36 6.96
N LEU A 61 -19.48 -4.52 6.44
CA LEU A 61 -18.16 -4.35 7.02
C LEU A 61 -18.26 -3.79 8.45
N HIS A 62 -17.80 -4.58 9.41
CA HIS A 62 -17.70 -4.21 10.81
C HIS A 62 -16.27 -4.43 11.28
N ASN A 63 -15.74 -3.48 12.05
CA ASN A 63 -14.41 -3.59 12.62
C ASN A 63 -14.50 -4.10 14.07
N PRO A 64 -14.10 -5.36 14.35
CA PRO A 64 -14.16 -5.93 15.70
C PRO A 64 -13.07 -5.38 16.64
N TYR A 65 -12.15 -4.56 16.13
CA TYR A 65 -10.99 -4.05 16.86
C TYR A 65 -11.19 -2.63 17.42
N VAL A 66 -12.40 -2.07 17.38
CA VAL A 66 -12.71 -0.68 17.82
C VAL A 66 -12.95 -0.55 19.33
N GLY A 67 -12.55 -1.56 20.14
CA GLY A 67 -12.82 -1.57 21.58
C GLY A 67 -11.68 -1.02 22.45
N ASP A 68 -12.03 -0.49 23.63
CA ASP A 68 -11.09 0.03 24.63
C ASP A 68 -9.96 -0.97 24.96
N LYS A 69 -10.27 -2.27 24.99
CA LYS A 69 -9.28 -3.32 25.21
C LYS A 69 -8.13 -3.27 24.19
N TYR A 70 -8.44 -3.11 22.91
CA TYR A 70 -7.45 -3.08 21.84
C TYR A 70 -6.69 -1.75 21.85
N MET A 71 -7.38 -0.64 22.12
CA MET A 71 -6.76 0.68 22.24
C MET A 71 -5.79 0.78 23.41
N ASN A 72 -6.17 0.24 24.58
CA ASN A 72 -5.28 0.20 25.74
C ASN A 72 -4.05 -0.64 25.45
N ARG A 73 -4.22 -1.86 24.94
CA ARG A 73 -3.08 -2.72 24.57
C ARG A 73 -2.19 -2.09 23.51
N PHE A 74 -2.77 -1.39 22.54
CA PHE A 74 -2.04 -0.66 21.52
C PHE A 74 -1.19 0.46 22.14
N ASN A 75 -1.76 1.25 23.05
CA ASN A 75 -1.03 2.33 23.73
C ASN A 75 0.12 1.78 24.59
N ASP A 76 -0.10 0.69 25.32
CA ASP A 76 0.95 0.03 26.12
C ASP A 76 2.12 -0.41 25.23
N LEU A 77 1.83 -1.11 24.12
CA LEU A 77 2.86 -1.54 23.16
C LEU A 77 3.58 -0.38 22.51
N LYS A 78 2.85 0.69 22.20
CA LYS A 78 3.43 1.89 21.60
C LYS A 78 4.43 2.54 22.56
N GLU A 79 4.09 2.65 23.84
CA GLU A 79 5.00 3.20 24.84
C GLU A 79 6.22 2.32 25.06
N GLU A 80 6.03 1.00 25.18
CA GLU A 80 7.13 0.04 25.30
C GLU A 80 8.10 0.14 24.11
N MET A 81 7.56 0.19 22.89
CA MET A 81 8.36 0.31 21.68
C MET A 81 9.10 1.63 21.59
N LYS A 82 8.47 2.73 22.01
CA LYS A 82 9.10 4.05 22.10
C LYS A 82 10.28 4.03 23.07
N ASN A 83 10.11 3.40 24.23
CA ASN A 83 11.19 3.24 25.21
C ASN A 83 12.32 2.39 24.65
N ASN A 84 12.01 1.27 23.98
CA ASN A 84 13.01 0.42 23.33
C ASN A 84 13.81 1.20 22.27
N LEU A 85 13.15 1.97 21.39
CA LEU A 85 13.82 2.81 20.39
C LEU A 85 14.81 3.80 21.01
N MET A 86 14.44 4.41 22.13
CA MET A 86 15.25 5.43 22.78
C MET A 86 16.38 4.85 23.63
N LEU A 87 16.11 3.78 24.38
CA LEU A 87 17.06 3.18 25.32
C LEU A 87 18.04 2.21 24.65
N MET A 88 17.73 1.67 23.47
CA MET A 88 18.63 0.74 22.78
C MET A 88 19.99 1.40 22.50
N VAL A 89 21.07 0.76 22.93
CA VAL A 89 22.43 1.29 22.75
C VAL A 89 23.04 0.83 21.43
N GLU A 90 22.74 -0.40 21.02
CA GLU A 90 23.30 -1.00 19.81
C GLU A 90 22.70 -0.38 18.55
N LEU A 91 23.55 0.25 17.75
CA LEU A 91 23.16 1.01 16.57
C LEU A 91 22.51 0.12 15.49
N ASP A 92 23.09 -1.05 15.24
CA ASP A 92 22.62 -1.96 14.20
C ASP A 92 21.22 -2.47 14.51
N VAL A 93 21.00 -2.95 15.74
CA VAL A 93 19.67 -3.40 16.19
C VAL A 93 18.66 -2.25 16.17
N LYS A 94 19.08 -1.02 16.54
CA LYS A 94 18.21 0.16 16.46
C LYS A 94 17.80 0.49 15.03
N LEU A 95 18.71 0.41 14.06
CA LEU A 95 18.41 0.64 12.64
C LEU A 95 17.50 -0.46 12.07
N GLU A 96 17.72 -1.71 12.46
CA GLU A 96 16.83 -2.82 12.08
C GLU A 96 15.42 -2.64 12.65
N LEU A 97 15.30 -2.16 13.88
CA LEU A 97 14.01 -1.88 14.50
C LEU A 97 13.24 -0.82 13.71
N ILE A 98 13.92 0.24 13.28
CA ILE A 98 13.33 1.29 12.43
C ILE A 98 12.89 0.69 11.09
N ASP A 99 13.73 -0.11 10.45
CA ASP A 99 13.38 -0.75 9.17
C ASP A 99 12.14 -1.64 9.31
N ASN A 100 12.07 -2.43 10.38
CA ASN A 100 10.93 -3.29 10.66
C ASN A 100 9.65 -2.48 10.88
N LEU A 101 9.71 -1.37 11.63
CA LEU A 101 8.56 -0.48 11.84
C LEU A 101 8.04 0.12 10.53
N GLU A 102 8.94 0.52 9.63
CA GLU A 102 8.57 1.05 8.30
C GLU A 102 7.92 -0.02 7.43
N ARG A 103 8.50 -1.23 7.40
CA ARG A 103 7.98 -2.36 6.61
C ARG A 103 6.64 -2.87 7.12
N LEU A 104 6.39 -2.77 8.42
CA LEU A 104 5.11 -3.08 9.04
C LEU A 104 4.06 -1.98 8.82
N GLY A 105 4.44 -0.81 8.31
CA GLY A 105 3.53 0.31 8.07
C GLY A 105 3.05 1.02 9.34
N VAL A 106 3.74 0.81 10.47
CA VAL A 106 3.38 1.40 11.78
C VAL A 106 4.35 2.50 12.24
N SER A 107 5.39 2.78 11.44
CA SER A 107 6.40 3.82 11.73
C SER A 107 5.81 5.22 11.92
N TYR A 108 4.61 5.50 11.39
CA TYR A 108 3.95 6.80 11.53
C TYR A 108 3.61 7.17 12.99
N HIS A 109 3.61 6.19 13.91
CA HIS A 109 3.44 6.43 15.33
C HIS A 109 4.70 6.90 16.06
N PHE A 110 5.87 6.80 15.40
CA PHE A 110 7.19 7.03 15.97
C PHE A 110 8.03 8.01 15.14
N LYS A 111 7.38 8.91 14.39
CA LYS A 111 8.08 9.79 13.42
C LYS A 111 9.16 10.64 14.07
N ASP A 112 8.86 11.21 15.22
CA ASP A 112 9.77 12.11 15.94
C ASP A 112 10.97 11.33 16.48
N GLU A 113 10.71 10.15 17.05
CA GLU A 113 11.73 9.24 17.56
C GLU A 113 12.68 8.79 16.46
N ILE A 114 12.14 8.35 15.32
CA ILE A 114 12.91 7.90 14.16
C ILE A 114 13.76 9.07 13.61
N MET A 115 13.17 10.25 13.45
CA MET A 115 13.88 11.44 12.96
C MET A 115 15.03 11.83 13.88
N GLN A 116 14.81 11.81 15.19
CA GLN A 116 15.83 12.12 16.20
C GLN A 116 16.99 11.12 16.15
N ILE A 117 16.68 9.82 16.06
CA ILE A 117 17.67 8.76 15.95
C ILE A 117 18.50 8.92 14.67
N LEU A 118 17.84 9.07 13.52
CA LEU A 118 18.52 9.21 12.23
C LEU A 118 19.38 10.48 12.17
N LYS A 119 18.92 11.59 12.76
CA LYS A 119 19.72 12.81 12.87
C LYS A 119 20.99 12.58 13.70
N SER A 120 20.88 11.96 14.87
CA SER A 120 22.03 11.60 15.71
C SER A 120 23.04 10.73 14.95
N ILE A 121 22.54 9.77 14.17
CA ILE A 121 23.35 8.86 13.35
C ILE A 121 24.04 9.57 12.19
N HIS A 122 23.40 10.59 11.62
CA HIS A 122 23.96 11.45 10.57
C HIS A 122 25.06 12.36 11.13
N ASP A 123 24.85 12.93 12.31
CA ASP A 123 25.85 13.79 12.96
C ASP A 123 27.10 13.00 13.39
N GLN A 124 26.95 11.72 13.75
CA GLN A 124 28.04 10.81 14.14
C GLN A 124 28.77 10.13 12.95
N ILE A 125 28.74 10.68 11.73
CA ILE A 125 29.33 10.06 10.51
C ILE A 125 30.88 9.91 10.54
N SER A 126 31.56 10.22 11.64
CA SER A 126 32.95 9.83 11.85
C SER A 126 33.06 8.44 12.47
N SER A 127 33.64 7.51 11.72
CA SER A 127 34.32 6.29 12.19
C SER A 127 33.49 5.27 12.98
N THR A 128 32.78 4.40 12.27
CA THR A 128 32.51 3.06 12.80
C THR A 128 32.79 2.03 11.70
N ASP A 129 33.65 1.06 12.03
CA ASP A 129 33.97 -0.11 11.20
C ASP A 129 32.73 -1.00 11.09
N ASN A 130 31.83 -0.62 10.20
CA ASN A 130 30.54 -1.26 10.06
C ASN A 130 30.58 -2.30 8.94
N SER A 131 29.83 -3.38 9.13
CA SER A 131 29.62 -4.37 8.07
C SER A 131 29.01 -3.71 6.81
N LEU A 132 29.16 -4.36 5.65
CA LEU A 132 28.50 -3.91 4.41
C LEU A 132 27.00 -3.76 4.61
N TYR A 133 26.38 -4.69 5.34
CA TYR A 133 24.96 -4.68 5.66
C TYR A 133 24.57 -3.45 6.48
N SER A 134 25.25 -3.20 7.60
CA SER A 134 24.97 -2.06 8.50
C SER A 134 25.16 -0.73 7.77
N THR A 135 26.20 -0.63 6.93
CA THR A 135 26.47 0.55 6.09
C THR A 135 25.37 0.79 5.06
N ALA A 136 24.93 -0.27 4.36
CA ALA A 136 23.86 -0.19 3.37
C ALA A 136 22.51 0.17 4.01
N LEU A 137 22.19 -0.42 5.17
CA LEU A 137 20.98 -0.14 5.93
C LEU A 137 20.94 1.33 6.39
N LYS A 138 22.03 1.80 7.02
CA LYS A 138 22.19 3.20 7.43
C LYS A 138 22.02 4.15 6.24
N PHE A 139 22.69 3.86 5.12
CA PHE A 139 22.61 4.68 3.91
C PHE A 139 21.17 4.78 3.39
N ARG A 140 20.50 3.63 3.28
CA ARG A 140 19.12 3.55 2.79
C ARG A 140 18.17 4.35 3.67
N LEU A 141 18.18 4.13 4.99
CA LEU A 141 17.28 4.81 5.92
C LEU A 141 17.50 6.32 5.93
N LEU A 142 18.76 6.78 6.00
CA LEU A 142 19.07 8.21 5.95
C LEU A 142 18.57 8.87 4.65
N ARG A 143 18.73 8.21 3.49
CA ARG A 143 18.24 8.73 2.20
C ARG A 143 16.72 8.76 2.12
N GLN A 144 16.05 7.74 2.65
CA GLN A 144 14.57 7.69 2.70
C GLN A 144 13.99 8.85 3.51
N HIS A 145 14.68 9.27 4.58
CA HIS A 145 14.28 10.39 5.44
C HIS A 145 14.83 11.76 5.00
N GLY A 146 15.40 11.85 3.79
CA GLY A 146 15.84 13.12 3.21
C GLY A 146 17.16 13.67 3.74
N PHE A 147 17.94 12.88 4.49
CA PHE A 147 19.26 13.31 4.92
C PHE A 147 20.23 13.32 3.73
N HIS A 148 20.91 14.45 3.55
CA HIS A 148 21.99 14.56 2.59
C HIS A 148 23.20 13.80 3.11
N ILE A 149 23.33 12.56 2.66
CA ILE A 149 24.57 11.82 2.75
C ILE A 149 25.40 12.26 1.55
N LEU A 150 26.59 12.80 1.80
CA LEU A 150 27.58 13.09 0.75
C LEU A 150 27.98 11.76 0.11
N SER A 151 27.20 11.45 -0.93
CA SER A 151 27.37 10.52 -2.05
C SER A 151 28.71 9.82 -2.07
N LEU A 152 28.66 8.47 -2.12
CA LEU A 152 29.55 7.47 -2.74
C LEU A 152 31.07 7.69 -2.80
N SER A 153 31.57 8.92 -2.84
CA SER A 153 32.96 9.32 -2.62
C SER A 153 33.57 8.71 -1.37
N LYS A 154 32.88 8.66 -0.22
CA LYS A 154 33.40 7.91 0.96
C LYS A 154 33.45 6.40 0.73
N PHE A 155 32.49 5.84 0.01
CA PHE A 155 32.42 4.40 -0.29
C PHE A 155 33.51 3.99 -1.31
N LEU A 156 33.75 4.84 -2.31
CA LEU A 156 34.82 4.72 -3.29
C LEU A 156 36.19 4.98 -2.65
N VAL A 157 36.34 6.00 -1.79
CA VAL A 157 37.60 6.27 -1.07
C VAL A 157 37.93 5.13 -0.10
N TYR A 158 36.96 4.53 0.60
CA TYR A 158 37.22 3.39 1.48
C TYR A 158 37.61 2.12 0.70
N THR A 159 36.98 1.85 -0.44
CA THR A 159 37.39 0.74 -1.32
C THR A 159 38.73 1.00 -1.99
N TYR A 160 39.04 2.25 -2.36
CA TYR A 160 40.32 2.63 -2.95
C TYR A 160 41.47 2.58 -1.94
N LEU A 161 41.27 3.05 -0.70
CA LEU A 161 42.30 3.01 0.34
C LEU A 161 42.56 1.59 0.85
N LYS A 162 41.53 0.76 1.06
CA LYS A 162 41.74 -0.66 1.43
C LYS A 162 42.44 -1.50 0.37
N HIS A 163 42.36 -1.11 -0.91
CA HIS A 163 43.06 -1.81 -2.00
C HIS A 163 44.51 -1.33 -2.21
N VAL A 164 44.88 -0.17 -1.65
CA VAL A 164 46.23 0.42 -1.79
C VAL A 164 47.16 0.01 -0.64
N ASP A 165 46.62 -0.35 0.54
CA ASP A 165 47.42 -0.83 1.68
C ASP A 165 47.76 -2.34 1.65
N PHE A 166 47.55 -3.03 0.52
CA PHE A 166 47.81 -4.48 0.35
C PHE A 166 48.83 -4.82 -0.75
N TYR A 167 49.81 -3.95 -0.98
CA TYR A 167 51.03 -4.25 -1.74
C TYR A 167 52.28 -3.70 -1.04
#